data_AF-A0A368G2Y6-F1
#
_entry.id   AF-A0A368G2Y6-F1
#
_cell.length_a   1.000
_cell.length_b   1.000
_cell.length_c   1.000
_cell.angle_alpha   90.00
_cell.angle_beta   90.00
_cell.angle_gamma   90.00
#
_symmetry.space_group_name_H-M   'P 1'
#
loop_
_entity.id
_entity.type
_entity.pdbx_description
1 polymer ?
#
loop_
_entity_poly.entity_id
_entity_poly.type
_entity_poly.pdbx_seq_one_letter_code
_entity_poly.pdbx_strand_id
1 'polypeptide(L)' 'MILDGLSIPFDAIDITKPGNEEQRMFMREHAIKEDVKGTPLPPQFFYNEEYLGVSNPSQGYF' A
#
# COMPACT_ATOMS: atom_id res chain seq x y z
N MET A 1 -3.18 -10.97 -6.08
CA MET A 1 -2.70 -9.64 -6.55
C MET A 1 -1.92 -9.82 -7.84
N ILE A 2 -1.65 -8.77 -8.62
CA ILE A 2 -0.86 -8.89 -9.87
C ILE A 2 0.54 -9.49 -9.62
N LEU A 3 1.12 -9.21 -8.44
CA LEU A 3 2.42 -9.72 -8.01
C LEU A 3 2.47 -11.25 -7.92
N ASP A 4 1.39 -11.90 -7.47
CA ASP A 4 1.28 -13.37 -7.46
C ASP A 4 1.41 -13.94 -8.88
N GLY A 5 0.74 -13.31 -9.85
CA GLY A 5 0.78 -13.72 -11.26
C GLY A 5 2.16 -13.49 -11.91
N LEU A 6 2.92 -12.53 -11.40
CA LEU A 6 4.28 -12.22 -11.86
C LEU A 6 5.36 -12.99 -11.10
N SER A 7 5.00 -13.83 -10.12
CA SER A 7 5.94 -14.52 -9.23
C SER A 7 6.93 -13.58 -8.53
N ILE A 8 6.49 -12.35 -8.23
CA ILE A 8 7.27 -11.39 -7.45
C ILE A 8 6.98 -11.65 -5.97
N PRO A 9 7.98 -11.95 -5.12
CA PRO A 9 7.77 -12.13 -3.69
C PRO A 9 7.29 -10.83 -3.02
N PHE A 10 6.32 -10.94 -2.12
CA PHE A 10 5.83 -9.82 -1.32
C PHE A 10 5.22 -10.29 0.00
N ASP A 11 5.19 -9.39 0.99
CA ASP A 11 4.50 -9.61 2.25
C ASP A 11 3.14 -8.91 2.24
N ALA A 12 2.07 -9.70 2.33
CA ALA A 12 0.71 -9.18 2.41
C ALA A 12 0.34 -8.86 3.87
N ILE A 13 0.26 -7.57 4.20
CA ILE A 13 -0.10 -7.12 5.55
C ILE A 13 -1.55 -6.66 5.57
N ASP A 14 -2.39 -7.34 6.37
CA ASP A 14 -3.76 -6.91 6.65
C ASP A 14 -3.78 -5.99 7.87
N ILE A 15 -3.80 -4.67 7.61
CA ILE A 15 -3.79 -3.61 8.61
C ILE A 15 -5.08 -3.53 9.48
N THR A 16 -6.11 -4.32 9.15
CA THR A 16 -7.35 -4.36 9.93
C THR A 16 -7.29 -5.36 11.08
N LYS A 17 -6.32 -6.28 11.05
CA LYS A 17 -6.15 -7.29 12.10
C LYS A 17 -5.62 -6.66 13.41
N PRO A 18 -6.07 -7.14 14.57
CA PRO A 18 -5.45 -6.81 15.85
C PRO A 18 -3.97 -7.22 15.85
N GLY A 19 -3.10 -6.36 16.39
CA GLY A 19 -1.65 -6.56 16.40
C GLY A 19 -0.92 -5.91 15.21
N ASN A 20 -1.66 -5.37 14.23
CA ASN A 20 -1.08 -4.65 13.08
C ASN A 20 -1.30 -3.12 13.17
N GLU A 21 -1.47 -2.59 14.38
CA GLU A 21 -1.72 -1.16 14.61
C GLU A 21 -0.57 -0.29 14.10
N GLU A 22 0.68 -0.75 14.25
CA GLU A 22 1.88 -0.05 13.78
C GLU A 22 1.91 0.07 12.27
N GLN A 23 1.63 -1.03 11.55
CA GLN A 23 1.60 -1.05 10.09
C GLN A 23 0.44 -0.20 9.55
N ARG A 24 -0.69 -0.18 10.26
CA ARG A 24 -1.81 0.71 9.95
C ARG A 24 -1.41 2.18 10.09
N MET A 25 -0.70 2.55 11.16
CA MET A 25 -0.22 3.92 11.34
C MET A 25 0.86 4.29 10.32
N PHE A 26 1.82 3.39 10.11
CA PHE A 26 2.87 3.53 9.10
C PHE A 26 2.28 3.83 7.72
N MET A 27 1.30 3.04 7.27
CA MET A 27 0.62 3.27 5.99
C MET A 27 -0.05 4.65 5.95
N ARG A 28 -0.70 5.09 7.03
CA ARG A 28 -1.39 6.38 7.08
C ARG A 28 -0.43 7.57 6.99
N GLU A 29 0.74 7.45 7.60
CA GLU A 29 1.75 8.50 7.65
C GLU A 29 2.60 8.56 6.38
N HIS A 30 2.84 7.43 5.72
CA HIS A 30 3.79 7.34 4.61
C HIS A 30 3.13 7.17 3.23
N ALA A 31 1.86 6.73 3.14
CA ALA A 31 1.13 6.64 1.87
C ALA A 31 0.48 7.98 1.45
N ILE A 32 1.22 9.08 1.59
CA ILE A 32 0.72 10.43 1.27
C ILE A 32 0.98 10.72 -0.21
N LYS A 33 -0.08 11.08 -0.96
CA LYS A 33 0.03 11.71 -2.27
C LYS A 33 -0.49 13.14 -2.16
N GLU A 34 0.24 14.10 -2.74
CA GLU A 34 -0.07 15.54 -2.63
C GLU A 34 -1.52 15.88 -3.06
N ASP A 35 -2.08 15.11 -4.01
CA ASP A 35 -3.42 15.34 -4.58
C ASP A 35 -4.56 14.56 -3.91
N VAL A 36 -4.28 13.67 -2.94
CA VAL A 36 -5.30 12.82 -2.32
C VAL A 36 -5.66 13.35 -0.93
N LYS A 37 -6.79 14.03 -0.83
CA LYS A 37 -7.35 14.44 0.46
C LYS A 37 -8.03 13.26 1.16
N GLY A 38 -7.52 12.86 2.32
CA GLY A 38 -8.14 11.86 3.20
C GLY A 38 -7.16 10.81 3.70
N THR A 39 -7.66 9.87 4.50
CA THR A 39 -6.87 8.71 4.95
C THR A 39 -6.61 7.79 3.76
N PRO A 40 -5.35 7.38 3.50
CA PRO A 40 -5.06 6.45 2.41
C PRO A 40 -5.78 5.13 2.65
N LEU A 41 -6.41 4.60 1.59
CA LEU A 41 -7.10 3.32 1.61
C LEU A 41 -6.23 2.24 0.98
N PRO A 42 -6.24 1.00 1.48
CA PRO A 42 -5.49 -0.09 0.86
C PRO A 42 -6.02 -0.41 -0.56
N PRO A 43 -5.21 -1.04 -1.44
CA PRO A 43 -3.83 -1.48 -1.21
C PRO A 43 -2.80 -0.34 -1.34
N GLN A 44 -1.77 -0.35 -0.49
CA GLN A 44 -0.65 0.61 -0.56
C GLN A 44 0.66 -0.18 -0.62
N PHE A 45 1.47 0.07 -1.64
CA PHE A 45 2.71 -0.67 -1.89
C PHE A 45 3.91 0.08 -1.34
N PHE A 46 4.78 -0.67 -0.67
CA PHE A 46 6.03 -0.18 -0.11
C PHE A 46 7.14 -1.16 -0.47
N TYR A 47 8.34 -0.63 -0.68
CA TYR A 47 9.58 -1.41 -0.73
C TYR A 47 10.49 -0.94 0.40
N ASN A 48 10.66 -1.79 1.42
CA ASN A 48 11.17 -1.38 2.72
C ASN A 48 10.30 -0.24 3.30
N GLU A 49 10.84 0.98 3.36
CA GLU A 49 10.13 2.16 3.84
C GLU A 49 9.74 3.14 2.71
N GLU A 50 10.13 2.84 1.46
CA GLU A 50 9.86 3.69 0.31
C GLU A 50 8.44 3.43 -0.20
N TYR A 51 7.63 4.49 -0.29
CA TYR A 51 6.27 4.42 -0.80
C TYR A 51 6.25 4.37 -2.33
N LEU A 52 5.76 3.25 -2.88
CA LEU A 52 5.68 3.02 -4.33
C LEU A 52 4.36 3.48 -4.93
N GLY A 53 3.32 3.64 -4.10
CA GLY A 53 2.00 4.10 -4.51
C GLY A 53 0.86 3.12 -4.24
N VAL A 54 -0.33 3.54 -4.67
CA VAL A 54 -1.57 2.73 -4.71
C VAL A 54 -1.71 2.10 -6.09
N SER A 55 -2.21 0.86 -6.20
CA SER A 55 -2.66 0.34 -7.50
C SER A 55 -3.94 1.07 -7.90
N ASN A 56 -3.83 2.09 -8.74
CA ASN A 56 -4.99 2.82 -9.24
C ASN A 56 -5.39 2.23 -10.60
N PRO A 57 -6.59 1.65 -10.76
CA PRO A 57 -7.02 1.12 -12.07
C PRO A 57 -7.15 2.21 -13.15
N SER A 58 -7.31 3.46 -12.74
CA SER A 58 -7.55 4.64 -13.59
C SER A 58 -6.29 5.35 -14.07
N GLN A 59 -5.12 5.01 -13.53
CA GLN A 59 -3.83 5.47 -14.03
C GLN A 59 -3.11 4.21 -14.50
N GLY A 60 -2.97 4.07 -15.82
CA GLY A 60 -2.51 2.85 -16.48
C GLY A 60 -1.37 2.16 -15.72
N TYR A 61 -1.48 0.83 -15.62
CA TYR A 61 -0.45 -0.06 -15.09
C TYR A 61 0.93 0.35 -15.61
N PHE A 62 1.94 0.27 -14.73
CA PHE A 62 3.33 0.15 -15.19
C PHE A 62 3.46 -0.99 -16.20
#